data_AF-A0AAQ5XNZ4-F1
#
_entry.id   AF-A0AAQ5XNZ4-F1
#
_cell.length_a   1.000
_cell.length_b   1.000
_cell.length_c   1.000
_cell.angle_alpha   90.00
_cell.angle_beta   90.00
_cell.angle_gamma   90.00
#
_symmetry.space_group_name_H-M   'P 1'
#
loop_
_entity.id
_entity.type
_entity.pdbx_description
1 polymer ?
#
loop_
_entity_poly.entity_id
_entity_poly.type
_entity_poly.pdbx_seq_one_letter_code
_entity_poly.pdbx_strand_id
1 'polypeptide(L)'
;MCTQTKAAALMANLPPADIDPSGVFKYVLVRVHSREEGDDSEVDVVRGYGWAEYHADIYDKVSEELEKSGDLDCECIGGGRIKHDPQAKKIHVYGYSMGFGRANHAVSTEKLKARYPDYEQLCSGQPPNCKLLRLQQMNLVILKTSAS
;
A
#
# COMPACT_ATOMS: atom_id res chain seq x y z
N MET A 1 14.93 13.44 -24.82
CA MET A 1 14.68 12.04 -24.45
C MET A 1 14.79 12.00 -22.94
N CYS A 2 13.71 11.71 -22.20
CA CYS A 2 13.81 11.58 -20.74
C CYS A 2 14.68 10.36 -20.45
N THR A 3 15.91 10.60 -20.00
CA THR A 3 16.76 9.56 -19.43
C THR A 3 16.07 9.08 -18.16
N GLN A 4 15.38 7.95 -18.25
CA GLN A 4 14.82 7.32 -17.06
C GLN A 4 16.00 6.82 -16.24
N THR A 5 16.14 7.36 -15.03
CA THR A 5 17.11 6.93 -14.03
C THR A 5 16.90 5.45 -13.74
N LYS A 6 17.98 4.75 -13.37
CA LYS A 6 17.93 3.30 -13.11
C LYS A 6 16.99 3.02 -11.93
N ALA A 7 17.00 3.88 -10.92
CA ALA A 7 16.08 3.91 -9.80
C ALA A 7 14.63 4.06 -10.26
N ALA A 8 14.30 5.04 -11.12
CA ALA A 8 12.94 5.19 -11.64
C ALA A 8 12.46 3.96 -12.43
N ALA A 9 13.35 3.33 -13.20
CA ALA A 9 13.02 2.09 -13.91
C ALA A 9 12.76 0.92 -12.94
N LEU A 10 13.53 0.81 -11.85
CA LEU A 10 13.28 -0.19 -10.81
C LEU A 10 11.94 0.06 -10.12
N MET A 11 11.67 1.30 -9.68
CA MET A 11 10.42 1.69 -9.04
C MET A 11 9.20 1.44 -9.93
N ALA A 12 9.30 1.69 -11.22
CA ALA A 12 8.22 1.44 -12.18
C ALA A 12 7.87 -0.04 -12.32
N ASN A 13 8.84 -0.94 -12.07
CA ASN A 13 8.62 -2.39 -12.10
C ASN A 13 8.10 -2.95 -10.76
N LEU A 14 8.16 -2.18 -9.67
CA LEU A 14 7.71 -2.66 -8.38
C LEU A 14 6.18 -2.73 -8.31
N PRO A 15 5.62 -3.86 -7.86
CA PRO A 15 4.18 -3.93 -7.64
C PRO A 15 3.79 -2.98 -6.51
N PRO A 16 2.72 -2.16 -6.70
CA PRO A 16 2.27 -1.19 -5.70
C PRO A 16 1.80 -1.88 -4.41
N ALA A 17 1.31 -3.11 -4.52
CA ALA A 17 0.99 -3.96 -3.38
C ALA A 17 1.38 -5.40 -3.69
N ASP A 18 2.05 -6.05 -2.74
CA ASP A 18 2.34 -7.48 -2.77
C ASP A 18 1.95 -8.08 -1.41
N ILE A 19 0.95 -8.95 -1.44
CA ILE A 19 0.34 -9.53 -0.25
C ILE A 19 0.03 -11.00 -0.45
N ASP A 20 -0.02 -11.75 0.66
CA ASP A 20 -0.42 -13.15 0.61
C ASP A 20 -1.85 -13.33 0.06
N PRO A 21 -2.12 -14.42 -0.66
CA PRO A 21 -3.37 -14.62 -1.41
C PRO A 21 -4.61 -14.84 -0.53
N SER A 22 -4.43 -15.11 0.77
CA SER A 22 -5.52 -15.30 1.72
C SER A 22 -5.03 -15.27 3.16
N GLY A 23 -5.92 -14.98 4.09
CA GLY A 23 -5.67 -15.10 5.52
C GLY A 23 -5.58 -13.76 6.24
N VAL A 24 -5.07 -13.77 7.46
CA VAL A 24 -4.86 -12.57 8.27
C VAL A 24 -3.36 -12.46 8.57
N PHE A 25 -2.75 -11.38 8.11
CA PHE A 25 -1.30 -11.20 8.21
C PHE A 25 -0.94 -9.75 8.51
N LYS A 26 0.31 -9.54 8.90
CA LYS A 26 0.86 -8.21 9.16
C LYS A 26 1.30 -7.58 7.85
N TYR A 27 1.25 -6.26 7.77
CA TYR A 27 1.71 -5.53 6.60
C TYR A 27 2.44 -4.27 7.02
N VAL A 28 3.37 -3.84 6.17
CA VAL A 28 4.08 -2.57 6.26
C VAL A 28 3.84 -1.72 5.02
N LEU A 29 3.79 -0.41 5.23
CA LEU A 29 3.81 0.58 4.17
C LEU A 29 5.24 1.10 4.09
N VAL A 30 5.92 0.80 2.99
CA VAL A 30 7.29 1.20 2.75
C VAL A 30 7.29 2.26 1.66
N ARG A 31 7.97 3.37 1.90
CA ARG A 31 8.23 4.39 0.90
C ARG A 31 9.61 4.15 0.35
N VAL A 32 9.70 4.00 -0.97
CA VAL A 32 10.94 3.77 -1.67
C VAL A 32 11.34 5.08 -2.34
N HIS A 33 12.51 5.59 -2.00
CA HIS A 33 13.09 6.80 -2.54
C HIS A 33 14.23 6.46 -3.50
N SER A 34 14.45 7.34 -4.48
CA SER A 34 15.57 7.23 -5.39
C SER A 34 16.80 7.79 -4.71
N ARG A 35 17.92 7.07 -4.78
CA ARG A 35 19.21 7.54 -4.26
C ARG A 35 20.05 8.23 -5.34
N GLU A 36 19.56 8.28 -6.58
CA GLU A 36 20.25 8.96 -7.68
C GLU A 36 20.18 10.49 -7.51
N GLU A 37 21.32 11.17 -7.65
CA GLU A 37 21.39 12.63 -7.58
C GLU A 37 20.52 13.29 -8.66
N GLY A 38 19.59 14.15 -8.22
CA GLY A 38 18.67 14.88 -9.09
C GLY A 38 17.35 14.16 -9.39
N ASP A 39 17.08 13.03 -8.72
CA ASP A 39 15.80 12.31 -8.81
C ASP A 39 15.15 12.21 -7.43
N ASP A 40 14.12 13.05 -7.19
CA ASP A 40 13.33 13.07 -5.96
C ASP A 40 12.10 12.15 -6.05
N SER A 41 12.12 11.12 -6.90
CA SER A 41 11.00 10.19 -7.03
C SER A 41 10.83 9.38 -5.75
N GLU A 42 9.59 9.32 -5.26
CA GLU A 42 9.19 8.47 -4.16
C GLU A 42 8.00 7.60 -4.57
N VAL A 43 8.03 6.32 -4.19
CA VAL A 43 6.93 5.40 -4.42
C VAL A 43 6.56 4.65 -3.14
N ASP A 44 5.31 4.80 -2.74
CA ASP A 44 4.75 4.01 -1.64
C ASP A 44 4.36 2.61 -2.13
N VAL A 45 4.86 1.58 -1.46
CA VAL A 45 4.57 0.17 -1.72
C VAL A 45 4.04 -0.53 -0.46
N VAL A 46 3.05 -1.40 -0.65
CA VAL A 46 2.47 -2.23 0.41
C VAL A 46 3.06 -3.62 0.35
N ARG A 47 3.55 -4.13 1.48
CA ARG A 47 4.08 -5.49 1.61
C ARG A 47 3.46 -6.18 2.81
N GLY A 48 2.95 -7.39 2.63
CA GLY A 48 2.29 -8.12 3.72
C GLY A 48 2.30 -9.63 3.54
N TYR A 49 2.89 -10.34 4.49
CA TYR A 49 3.03 -11.79 4.41
C TYR A 49 2.65 -12.47 5.73
N GLY A 50 2.03 -13.63 5.63
CA GLY A 50 1.61 -14.46 6.76
C GLY A 50 2.74 -15.24 7.41
N TRP A 51 3.87 -15.42 6.71
CA TRP A 51 5.08 -16.02 7.29
C TRP A 51 5.79 -15.11 8.29
N ALA A 52 5.57 -13.78 8.20
CA ALA A 52 6.27 -12.81 9.02
C ALA A 52 5.60 -12.65 10.40
N GLU A 53 6.37 -12.90 11.46
CA GLU A 53 5.88 -12.77 12.83
C GLU A 53 5.89 -11.31 13.28
N TYR A 54 6.79 -10.49 12.73
CA TYR A 54 6.87 -9.06 13.03
C TYR A 54 6.85 -8.19 11.77
N HIS A 55 6.49 -6.92 11.96
CA HIS A 55 6.56 -5.93 10.89
C HIS A 55 7.99 -5.69 10.41
N ALA A 56 8.97 -5.81 11.30
CA ALA A 56 10.39 -5.67 10.99
C ALA A 56 10.86 -6.76 10.02
N ASP A 57 10.46 -8.03 10.21
CA ASP A 57 10.85 -9.13 9.32
C ASP A 57 10.44 -8.88 7.85
N ILE A 58 9.26 -8.27 7.65
CA ILE A 58 8.79 -7.89 6.31
C ILE A 58 9.64 -6.76 5.76
N TYR A 59 9.87 -5.73 6.58
CA TYR A 59 10.65 -4.57 6.19
C TYR A 59 12.08 -4.96 5.81
N ASP A 60 12.79 -5.68 6.67
CA ASP A 60 14.19 -6.08 6.48
C ASP A 60 14.38 -6.88 5.19
N LYS A 61 13.47 -7.82 4.91
CA LYS A 61 13.53 -8.60 3.68
C LYS A 61 13.28 -7.75 2.43
N VAL A 62 12.35 -6.82 2.51
CA VAL A 62 11.98 -5.94 1.39
C VAL A 62 13.06 -4.90 1.14
N SER A 63 13.57 -4.26 2.19
CA SER A 63 14.68 -3.31 2.08
C SER A 63 15.92 -4.00 1.56
N GLU A 64 16.26 -5.19 2.06
CA GLU A 64 17.41 -5.97 1.55
C GLU A 64 17.27 -6.24 0.04
N GLU A 65 16.09 -6.60 -0.46
CA GLU A 65 15.86 -6.86 -1.88
C GLU A 65 15.95 -5.58 -2.73
N LEU A 66 15.39 -4.47 -2.24
CA LEU A 66 15.33 -3.19 -2.96
C LEU A 66 16.68 -2.45 -2.96
N GLU A 67 17.33 -2.40 -1.80
CA GLU A 67 18.64 -1.79 -1.58
C GLU A 67 19.77 -2.66 -2.15
N LYS A 68 19.49 -3.92 -2.53
CA LYS A 68 20.47 -4.78 -3.22
C LYS A 68 21.03 -4.14 -4.49
N SER A 69 20.24 -3.30 -5.13
CA SER A 69 20.64 -2.55 -6.32
C SER A 69 21.61 -1.40 -5.99
N GLY A 70 21.55 -0.87 -4.76
CA GLY A 70 22.26 0.31 -4.28
C GLY A 70 21.68 1.64 -4.77
N ASP A 71 20.67 1.60 -5.63
CA ASP A 71 20.08 2.76 -6.31
C ASP A 71 18.82 3.29 -5.60
N LEU A 72 18.26 2.51 -4.68
CA LEU A 72 17.01 2.79 -3.97
C LEU A 72 17.24 2.83 -2.47
N ASP A 73 16.46 3.66 -1.78
CA ASP A 73 16.41 3.76 -0.33
C ASP A 73 15.00 3.43 0.15
N CYS A 74 14.87 2.68 1.24
CA CYS A 74 13.56 2.26 1.76
C CYS A 74 13.31 2.88 3.13
N GLU A 75 12.11 3.41 3.33
CA GLU A 75 11.67 3.96 4.62
C GLU A 75 10.33 3.33 5.03
N CYS A 76 10.25 2.82 6.26
CA CYS A 76 9.00 2.29 6.79
C CYS A 76 8.12 3.42 7.36
N ILE A 77 7.05 3.78 6.64
CA ILE A 77 6.10 4.84 7.05
C ILE A 77 5.09 4.34 8.10
N GLY A 78 4.99 3.01 8.28
CA GLY A 78 4.18 2.40 9.32
C GLY A 78 3.72 1.00 8.97
N GLY A 79 2.84 0.44 9.80
CA GLY A 79 2.23 -0.84 9.48
C GLY A 79 0.84 -1.06 10.07
N GLY A 80 0.35 -2.28 9.90
CA GLY A 80 -0.91 -2.74 10.44
C GLY A 80 -1.15 -4.22 10.15
N ARG A 81 -2.41 -4.61 9.99
CA ARG A 81 -2.86 -5.96 9.64
C ARG A 81 -3.81 -5.89 8.45
N ILE A 82 -3.68 -6.89 7.59
CA ILE A 82 -4.57 -7.11 6.46
C ILE A 82 -5.27 -8.44 6.67
N LYS A 83 -6.60 -8.43 6.53
CA LYS A 83 -7.41 -9.62 6.37
C LYS A 83 -7.81 -9.73 4.90
N HIS A 84 -7.26 -10.72 4.22
CA HIS A 84 -7.55 -11.01 2.83
C HIS A 84 -8.49 -12.21 2.74
N ASP A 85 -9.69 -11.96 2.25
CA ASP A 85 -10.71 -12.99 1.98
C ASP A 85 -10.96 -13.05 0.46
N PRO A 86 -10.29 -13.97 -0.26
CA PRO A 86 -10.46 -14.10 -1.70
C PRO A 86 -11.83 -14.66 -2.09
N GLN A 87 -12.50 -15.41 -1.19
CA GLN A 87 -13.84 -15.95 -1.47
C GLN A 87 -14.89 -14.84 -1.47
N ALA A 88 -14.82 -13.93 -0.49
CA ALA A 88 -15.67 -12.77 -0.44
C ALA A 88 -15.20 -11.61 -1.35
N LYS A 89 -14.00 -11.73 -1.94
CA LYS A 89 -13.27 -10.66 -2.64
C LYS A 89 -13.18 -9.38 -1.80
N LYS A 90 -12.82 -9.54 -0.53
CA LYS A 90 -12.71 -8.43 0.43
C LYS A 90 -11.33 -8.37 1.04
N ILE A 91 -10.80 -7.16 1.13
CA ILE A 91 -9.55 -6.88 1.83
C ILE A 91 -9.85 -5.86 2.91
N HIS A 92 -9.54 -6.23 4.16
CA HIS A 92 -9.76 -5.36 5.30
C HIS A 92 -8.43 -4.96 5.93
N VAL A 93 -8.16 -3.66 5.97
CA VAL A 93 -6.91 -3.09 6.48
C VAL A 93 -7.19 -2.40 7.81
N TYR A 94 -6.52 -2.83 8.88
CA TYR A 94 -6.77 -2.33 10.23
C TYR A 94 -5.58 -2.52 11.17
N GLY A 95 -5.64 -1.95 12.36
CA GLY A 95 -4.59 -2.08 13.38
C GLY A 95 -3.42 -1.13 13.18
N TYR A 96 -2.30 -1.42 13.83
CA TYR A 96 -1.08 -0.62 13.79
C TYR A 96 0.15 -1.52 13.98
N SER A 97 1.33 -1.02 13.64
CA SER A 97 2.61 -1.65 13.99
C SER A 97 3.10 -1.13 15.34
N MET A 98 3.57 -2.03 16.22
CA MET A 98 4.15 -1.65 17.51
C MET A 98 5.48 -0.90 17.35
N GLY A 99 6.28 -1.25 16.33
CA GLY A 99 7.59 -0.63 16.10
C GLY A 99 7.52 0.64 15.23
N PHE A 100 6.66 0.63 14.21
CA PHE A 100 6.61 1.70 13.20
C PHE A 100 5.35 2.59 13.31
N GLY A 101 4.47 2.30 14.26
CA GLY A 101 3.21 3.02 14.41
C GLY A 101 2.17 2.64 13.35
N ARG A 102 1.13 3.48 13.25
CA ARG A 102 -0.02 3.23 12.39
C ARG A 102 0.22 3.77 10.98
N ALA A 103 0.25 2.89 9.98
CA ALA A 103 0.31 3.29 8.58
C ALA A 103 -0.95 4.05 8.15
N ASN A 104 -0.81 4.88 7.12
CA ASN A 104 -1.95 5.47 6.44
C ASN A 104 -2.70 4.39 5.63
N HIS A 105 -3.72 3.80 6.25
CA HIS A 105 -4.50 2.73 5.62
C HIS A 105 -5.21 3.20 4.34
N ALA A 106 -5.49 4.49 4.16
CA ALA A 106 -6.10 5.00 2.94
C ALA A 106 -5.17 4.79 1.73
N VAL A 107 -3.90 5.17 1.87
CA VAL A 107 -2.85 4.93 0.85
C VAL A 107 -2.69 3.44 0.60
N SER A 108 -2.66 2.62 1.66
CA SER A 108 -2.57 1.17 1.50
C SER A 108 -3.75 0.59 0.71
N THR A 109 -4.98 1.05 0.98
CA THR A 109 -6.16 0.60 0.24
C THR A 109 -6.16 1.04 -1.22
N GLU A 110 -5.64 2.23 -1.56
CA GLU A 110 -5.52 2.66 -2.96
C GLU A 110 -4.55 1.77 -3.74
N LYS A 111 -3.39 1.46 -3.16
CA LYS A 111 -2.38 0.56 -3.76
C LYS A 111 -2.92 -0.86 -3.95
N LEU A 112 -3.65 -1.36 -2.95
CA LEU A 112 -4.31 -2.66 -3.04
C LEU A 112 -5.43 -2.66 -4.09
N LYS A 113 -6.18 -1.56 -4.24
CA LYS A 113 -7.22 -1.42 -5.27
C LYS A 113 -6.62 -1.40 -6.69
N ALA A 114 -5.45 -0.80 -6.87
CA ALA A 114 -4.73 -0.84 -8.14
C ALA A 114 -4.28 -2.26 -8.51
N ARG A 115 -3.91 -3.09 -7.52
CA ARG A 115 -3.51 -4.49 -7.72
C ARG A 115 -4.71 -5.44 -7.87
N TYR A 116 -5.79 -5.18 -7.14
CA TYR A 116 -7.01 -5.98 -7.08
C TYR A 116 -8.23 -5.14 -7.46
N PRO A 117 -8.36 -4.74 -8.73
CA PRO A 117 -9.51 -3.94 -9.18
C PRO A 117 -10.85 -4.70 -9.06
N ASP A 118 -10.80 -6.04 -9.05
CA ASP A 118 -11.98 -6.91 -8.95
C ASP A 118 -12.55 -7.04 -7.53
N TYR A 119 -11.91 -6.46 -6.53
CA TYR A 119 -12.31 -6.58 -5.13
C TYR A 119 -13.29 -5.48 -4.75
N GLU A 120 -14.50 -5.89 -4.37
CA GLU A 120 -15.64 -4.98 -4.22
C GLU A 120 -15.61 -4.16 -2.91
N GLN A 121 -14.85 -4.63 -1.90
CA GLN A 121 -14.74 -3.96 -0.60
C GLN A 121 -13.29 -3.97 -0.10
N LEU A 122 -12.59 -2.84 -0.30
CA LEU A 122 -11.40 -2.49 0.45
C LEU A 122 -11.80 -1.50 1.56
N CYS A 123 -11.83 -1.96 2.80
CA CYS A 123 -12.18 -1.11 3.95
C CYS A 123 -10.98 -0.89 4.86
N SER A 124 -10.66 0.38 5.11
CA SER A 124 -9.69 0.85 6.08
C SER A 124 -10.40 1.39 7.33
N GLY A 125 -10.22 0.76 8.49
CA GLY A 125 -10.74 1.25 9.78
C GLY A 125 -11.61 0.25 10.59
N GLN A 126 -11.79 0.51 11.89
CA GLN A 126 -12.62 -0.33 12.79
C GLN A 126 -14.11 -0.32 12.37
N PRO A 127 -14.85 -1.42 12.61
CA PRO A 127 -16.30 -1.47 12.38
C PRO A 127 -16.97 -0.48 13.37
N PRO A 128 -17.81 0.47 12.91
CA PRO A 128 -18.94 0.28 12.00
C PRO A 128 -18.97 1.18 10.74
N ASN A 129 -17.88 1.89 10.41
CA ASN A 129 -17.93 2.98 9.41
C ASN A 129 -17.74 2.56 7.93
N CYS A 130 -17.61 1.27 7.62
CA CYS A 130 -17.36 0.76 6.25
C CYS A 130 -18.54 1.02 5.27
N LYS A 131 -19.71 1.49 5.74
CA LYS A 131 -20.82 1.94 4.86
C LYS A 131 -20.75 3.41 4.42
N LEU A 132 -19.92 4.26 5.03
CA LEU A 132 -20.01 5.71 4.82
C LEU A 132 -19.26 6.23 3.59
N LEU A 133 -18.25 5.50 3.08
CA LEU A 133 -17.46 5.94 1.92
C LEU A 133 -18.20 5.83 0.57
N ARG A 134 -19.22 4.98 0.42
CA ARG A 134 -20.06 4.99 -0.81
C ARG A 134 -20.91 6.26 -0.91
N LEU A 135 -21.26 6.91 0.20
CA LEU A 135 -22.09 8.13 0.18
C LEU A 135 -21.29 9.39 -0.20
N GLN A 136 -20.01 9.49 0.13
CA GLN A 136 -19.22 10.66 -0.24
C GLN A 136 -18.83 10.70 -1.72
N GLN A 137 -18.63 9.55 -2.37
CA GLN A 137 -18.39 9.52 -3.82
C GLN A 137 -19.65 9.76 -4.66
N MET A 138 -20.84 9.40 -4.17
CA MET A 138 -22.10 9.76 -4.84
C MET A 138 -22.43 11.26 -4.69
N ASN A 139 -22.11 11.89 -3.56
CA ASN A 139 -22.39 13.32 -3.37
C ASN A 139 -21.51 14.25 -4.23
N LEU A 140 -20.30 13.82 -4.59
CA LEU A 140 -19.42 14.63 -5.47
C LEU A 140 -19.86 14.58 -6.93
N VAL A 141 -20.50 13.49 -7.37
CA VAL A 141 -21.05 13.38 -8.73
C VAL A 141 -22.30 14.25 -8.88
N ILE A 142 -23.18 14.28 -7.88
CA ILE A 142 -24.42 15.07 -7.91
C ILE A 142 -24.12 16.58 -7.95
N LEU A 143 -23.08 17.06 -7.23
CA LEU A 143 -22.70 18.47 -7.23
C LEU A 143 -22.10 18.97 -8.55
N LYS A 144 -21.57 18.07 -9.40
CA LYS A 144 -21.04 18.46 -10.73
C LYS A 144 -22.09 18.48 -11.83
N THR A 145 -23.26 17.87 -11.63
CA THR A 145 -24.32 17.83 -12.66
C THR A 145 -25.38 18.92 -12.50
N SER A 146 -25.36 19.70 -11.42
CA SER A 146 -26.32 20.80 -11.18
C SER A 146 -25.76 22.20 -11.52
N ALA A 147 -24.59 22.26 -12.15
CA ALA A 147 -23.99 23.50 -12.66
C ALA A 147 -23.81 23.39 -14.18
N SER A 148 -24.91 23.31 -14.91
CA SER A 148 -25.01 23.56 -16.35
C SER A 148 -26.41 24.02 -16.68
#